data_AF-A0A6P0DSA8-F1
#
_entry.id   AF-A0A6P0DSA8-F1
#
_cell.length_a   1.000
_cell.length_b   1.000
_cell.length_c   1.000
_cell.angle_alpha   90.00
_cell.angle_beta   90.00
_cell.angle_gamma   90.00
#
_symmetry.space_group_name_H-M   'P 1'
#
loop_
_entity.id
_entity.type
_entity.pdbx_description
1 polymer ?
#
loop_
_entity_poly.entity_id
_entity_poly.type
_entity_poly.pdbx_seq_one_letter_code
_entity_poly.pdbx_strand_id
1 'polypeptide(L)'
;LHSDGKSVGSLGMDFDLNTIATRLASAKPMGVGRVILISAGKTFIVHPDPALLTKPLTDDGANGGFFDALVSTDTGHAETMGQDGTPDISVSKRITPFEGATMYVIVSVPKSVVLADLYRMIITSTATIAACAIVMCLAGWFVASRFSRRIAGAISQTTELARGNFDVTLSDTETNDEIGDLARSLDVLRNAGRRKVELERETERSREQQEAERIERARIAEAQEVEVKFAVHELADGLRKLSGGDMTVRLGRPFTPSLDLIRDNFNLSVEKLEDAMLAFSDNTIIIQGGSDEIRHAADHLARRTEQQAASVEETAAALAEITSSVKSSTARAEKAGHSVSQTRQRAEQSGSVVRRAVEAMGAIERSSGSISNILGVIDEIAFQTNLLALNAGVEAARAGDA
;
A
#
# COMPACT_ATOMS: atom_id res chain seq x y z
N LEU A 1 -88.34 68.30 107.11
CA LEU A 1 -88.39 67.54 108.39
C LEU A 1 -89.85 67.15 108.67
N HIS A 2 -90.15 65.86 108.85
CA HIS A 2 -91.52 65.35 109.09
C HIS A 2 -91.62 64.79 110.52
N SER A 3 -92.67 65.16 111.26
CA SER A 3 -93.06 64.57 112.56
C SER A 3 -94.57 64.33 112.52
N ASP A 4 -95.02 63.13 112.88
CA ASP A 4 -96.42 62.66 112.81
C ASP A 4 -97.12 62.89 111.45
N GLY A 5 -96.42 62.55 110.35
CA GLY A 5 -97.02 62.47 109.02
C GLY A 5 -97.46 63.80 108.40
N LYS A 6 -97.18 64.94 109.04
CA LYS A 6 -97.38 66.29 108.48
C LYS A 6 -96.04 67.01 108.35
N SER A 7 -95.85 67.75 107.25
CA SER A 7 -94.62 68.48 106.97
C SER A 7 -94.53 69.70 107.88
N VAL A 8 -93.56 69.70 108.80
CA VAL A 8 -93.42 70.76 109.84
C VAL A 8 -92.29 71.75 109.52
N GLY A 9 -91.58 71.58 108.40
CA GLY A 9 -90.59 72.56 107.91
C GLY A 9 -89.70 72.04 106.78
N SER A 10 -89.29 72.94 105.88
CA SER A 10 -88.31 72.69 104.82
C SER A 10 -86.89 73.06 105.29
N LEU A 11 -85.92 72.19 105.00
CA LEU A 11 -84.50 72.48 105.12
C LEU A 11 -84.02 72.79 103.69
N GLY A 12 -83.69 74.05 103.42
CA GLY A 12 -83.08 74.46 102.14
C GLY A 12 -81.56 74.43 102.26
N MET A 13 -80.88 73.76 101.34
CA MET A 13 -79.43 73.85 101.18
C MET A 13 -79.19 74.66 99.90
N ASP A 14 -78.58 75.84 100.04
CA ASP A 14 -78.23 76.67 98.90
C ASP A 14 -76.90 76.18 98.32
N PHE A 15 -76.90 75.83 97.04
CA PHE A 15 -75.71 75.47 96.30
C PHE A 15 -75.39 76.61 95.36
N ASP A 16 -74.21 77.20 95.53
CA ASP A 16 -73.70 78.12 94.53
C ASP A 16 -73.36 77.33 93.25
N LEU A 17 -74.34 77.29 92.35
CA LEU A 17 -74.20 76.66 91.03
C LEU A 17 -73.00 77.21 90.27
N ASN A 18 -72.61 78.46 90.52
CA ASN A 18 -71.52 79.12 89.80
C ASN A 18 -70.16 78.51 90.17
N THR A 19 -69.96 78.17 91.45
CA THR A 19 -68.75 77.49 91.92
C THR A 19 -68.63 76.08 91.35
N ILE A 20 -69.73 75.32 91.32
CA ILE A 20 -69.76 73.96 90.75
C ILE A 20 -69.56 74.01 89.23
N ALA A 21 -70.22 74.94 88.55
CA ALA A 21 -70.07 75.15 87.12
C ALA A 21 -68.64 75.48 86.74
N THR A 22 -67.99 76.39 87.47
CA THR A 22 -66.59 76.77 87.19
C THR A 22 -65.64 75.59 87.39
N ARG A 23 -65.80 74.81 88.47
CA ARG A 23 -64.93 73.64 88.71
C ARG A 23 -65.12 72.54 87.68
N LEU A 24 -66.37 72.19 87.34
CA LEU A 24 -66.63 71.15 86.35
C LEU A 24 -66.28 71.60 84.93
N ALA A 25 -66.50 72.86 84.56
CA ALA A 25 -66.07 73.39 83.27
C ALA A 25 -64.53 73.43 83.12
N SER A 26 -63.79 73.55 84.24
CA SER A 26 -62.32 73.49 84.22
C SER A 26 -61.76 72.08 84.07
N ALA A 27 -62.56 71.03 84.27
CA ALA A 27 -62.13 69.65 84.12
C ALA A 27 -61.96 69.32 82.63
N LYS A 28 -60.75 68.89 82.24
CA LYS A 28 -60.41 68.49 80.87
C LYS A 28 -60.05 67.00 80.77
N PRO A 29 -61.05 66.10 80.68
CA PRO A 29 -60.81 64.67 80.45
C PRO A 29 -59.95 64.44 79.20
N MET A 30 -58.92 63.61 79.31
CA MET A 30 -57.95 63.36 78.21
C MET A 30 -57.29 64.64 77.64
N GLY A 31 -57.13 65.68 78.46
CA GLY A 31 -56.42 66.93 78.13
C GLY A 31 -57.22 67.93 77.30
N VAL A 32 -58.20 67.47 76.50
CA VAL A 32 -59.01 68.31 75.60
C VAL A 32 -60.53 68.11 75.74
N GLY A 33 -60.97 67.11 76.50
CA GLY A 33 -62.39 66.85 76.71
C GLY A 33 -63.06 67.88 77.61
N ARG A 34 -64.37 67.74 77.74
CA ARG A 34 -65.24 68.65 78.49
C ARG A 34 -66.25 67.91 79.33
N VAL A 35 -66.70 68.55 80.39
CA VAL A 35 -67.73 68.02 81.30
C VAL A 35 -68.94 68.94 81.28
N ILE A 36 -70.11 68.35 81.11
CA ILE A 36 -71.42 69.02 81.05
C ILE A 36 -72.29 68.40 82.13
N LEU A 37 -73.08 69.21 82.83
CA LEU A 37 -74.04 68.75 83.84
C LEU A 37 -75.44 69.20 83.45
N ILE A 38 -76.38 68.26 83.41
CA ILE A 38 -77.75 68.51 82.97
C ILE A 38 -78.73 68.09 84.07
N SER A 39 -79.76 68.89 84.32
CA SER A 39 -80.82 68.60 85.29
C SER A 39 -81.83 67.57 84.76
N ALA A 40 -82.66 66.99 85.65
CA ALA A 40 -83.79 66.16 85.26
C ALA A 40 -84.78 66.89 84.32
N GLY A 41 -84.92 68.20 84.47
CA GLY A 41 -85.74 69.07 83.61
C GLY A 41 -85.10 69.37 82.25
N LYS A 42 -84.04 68.63 81.86
CA LYS A 42 -83.27 68.83 80.64
C LYS A 42 -82.74 70.26 80.53
N THR A 43 -82.27 70.84 81.63
CA THR A 43 -81.68 72.18 81.65
C THR A 43 -80.18 72.07 81.90
N PHE A 44 -79.38 72.84 81.19
CA PHE A 44 -77.94 72.89 81.45
C PHE A 44 -77.67 73.55 82.80
N ILE A 45 -77.10 72.78 83.72
CA ILE A 45 -76.62 73.25 85.02
C ILE A 45 -75.17 73.71 84.89
N VAL A 46 -74.36 72.93 84.16
CA VAL A 46 -72.97 73.26 83.84
C VAL A 46 -72.72 73.00 82.37
N HIS A 47 -72.20 73.99 81.68
CA HIS A 47 -71.75 73.88 80.31
C HIS A 47 -70.47 74.71 80.14
N PRO A 48 -69.48 74.27 79.33
CA PRO A 48 -68.27 75.07 79.06
C PRO A 48 -68.57 76.42 78.42
N ASP A 49 -69.68 76.53 77.67
CA ASP A 49 -70.22 77.79 77.17
C ASP A 49 -71.12 78.45 78.20
N PRO A 50 -70.75 79.62 78.76
CA PRO A 50 -71.57 80.34 79.72
C PRO A 50 -72.94 80.76 79.17
N ALA A 51 -73.08 80.93 77.86
CA ALA A 51 -74.32 81.39 77.23
C ALA A 51 -75.46 80.35 77.25
N LEU A 52 -75.12 79.08 77.53
CA LEU A 52 -76.05 77.96 77.56
C LEU A 52 -76.46 77.56 78.98
N LEU A 53 -75.85 78.16 80.01
CA LEU A 53 -76.24 77.93 81.40
C LEU A 53 -77.72 78.32 81.59
N THR A 54 -78.47 77.49 82.31
CA THR A 54 -79.91 77.64 82.60
C THR A 54 -80.85 77.56 81.39
N LYS A 55 -80.35 77.31 80.18
CA LYS A 55 -81.18 77.06 79.01
C LYS A 55 -81.63 75.60 78.91
N PRO A 56 -82.83 75.33 78.36
CA PRO A 56 -83.24 73.97 78.06
C PRO A 56 -82.34 73.35 76.99
N LEU A 57 -82.21 72.02 77.03
CA LEU A 57 -81.38 71.20 76.15
C LEU A 57 -81.63 71.45 74.64
N THR A 58 -82.82 71.95 74.31
CA THR A 58 -83.23 72.30 72.95
C THR A 58 -82.50 73.50 72.36
N ASP A 59 -81.87 74.35 73.19
CA ASP A 59 -81.26 75.62 72.77
C ASP A 59 -79.76 75.51 72.38
N ASP A 60 -79.16 74.31 72.43
CA ASP A 60 -77.74 74.11 72.06
C ASP A 60 -77.51 74.06 70.53
N GLY A 61 -78.55 74.20 69.71
CA GLY A 61 -78.47 74.46 68.25
C GLY A 61 -77.80 73.40 67.35
N ALA A 62 -77.07 72.44 67.91
CA ALA A 62 -76.31 71.42 67.18
C ALA A 62 -76.50 70.00 67.73
N ASN A 63 -76.91 69.84 69.00
CA ASN A 63 -76.86 68.55 69.70
C ASN A 63 -78.19 68.07 70.32
N GLY A 64 -79.32 68.71 70.01
CA GLY A 64 -80.60 68.52 70.70
C GLY A 64 -81.13 67.07 70.77
N GLY A 65 -80.78 66.21 69.80
CA GLY A 65 -81.13 64.78 69.83
C GLY A 65 -80.10 63.86 70.48
N PHE A 66 -78.82 64.24 70.51
CA PHE A 66 -77.74 63.39 71.03
C PHE A 66 -77.72 63.34 72.56
N PHE A 67 -78.04 64.48 73.20
CA PHE A 67 -78.15 64.53 74.64
C PHE A 67 -79.34 63.74 75.19
N ASP A 68 -80.43 63.62 74.43
CA ASP A 68 -81.56 62.77 74.79
C ASP A 68 -81.16 61.29 74.86
N ALA A 69 -80.32 60.83 73.93
CA ALA A 69 -79.77 59.47 73.96
C ALA A 69 -78.87 59.26 75.19
N LEU A 70 -78.04 60.24 75.54
CA LEU A 70 -77.18 60.20 76.72
C LEU A 70 -77.97 60.17 78.04
N VAL A 71 -79.11 60.84 78.11
CA VAL A 71 -79.87 61.01 79.35
C VAL A 71 -80.91 59.88 79.56
N SER A 72 -81.17 59.07 78.54
CA SER A 72 -82.18 57.99 78.57
C SER A 72 -81.85 56.82 79.50
N THR A 73 -80.57 56.50 79.68
CA THR A 73 -80.08 55.36 80.48
C THR A 73 -79.23 55.82 81.68
N ASP A 74 -78.96 54.92 82.63
CA ASP A 74 -78.11 55.22 83.79
C ASP A 74 -76.66 55.57 83.37
N THR A 75 -76.19 54.92 82.31
CA THR A 75 -75.01 55.31 81.53
C THR A 75 -75.38 55.30 80.06
N GLY A 76 -75.18 56.43 79.37
CA GLY A 76 -75.41 56.57 77.94
C GLY A 76 -74.09 56.85 77.24
N HIS A 77 -74.00 56.48 75.97
CA HIS A 77 -72.91 56.93 75.09
C HIS A 77 -73.52 57.40 73.77
N ALA A 78 -72.96 58.47 73.22
CA ALA A 78 -73.36 59.01 71.93
C ALA A 78 -72.17 59.72 71.30
N GLU A 79 -72.16 59.75 69.96
CA GLU A 79 -71.32 60.69 69.25
C GLU A 79 -72.04 62.03 69.25
N THR A 80 -71.49 63.02 69.96
CA THR A 80 -72.00 64.39 69.94
C THR A 80 -71.10 65.25 69.06
N MET A 81 -71.53 66.46 68.74
CA MET A 81 -70.68 67.39 68.02
C MET A 81 -69.95 68.32 69.01
N GLY A 82 -68.62 68.33 68.88
CA GLY A 82 -67.70 69.33 69.40
C GLY A 82 -68.14 70.75 69.06
N GLN A 83 -67.76 71.74 69.88
CA GLN A 83 -67.93 73.15 69.51
C GLN A 83 -67.12 73.54 68.25
N ASP A 84 -66.08 72.78 67.94
CA ASP A 84 -65.26 72.92 66.73
C ASP A 84 -65.86 72.20 65.51
N GLY A 85 -67.05 71.60 65.64
CA GLY A 85 -67.71 70.84 64.60
C GLY A 85 -67.15 69.43 64.39
N THR A 86 -66.21 68.97 65.22
CA THR A 86 -65.68 67.61 65.15
C THR A 86 -66.51 66.63 65.98
N PRO A 87 -66.62 65.35 65.61
CA PRO A 87 -67.36 64.39 66.41
C PRO A 87 -66.62 64.10 67.72
N ASP A 88 -67.28 64.35 68.84
CA ASP A 88 -66.89 63.96 70.20
C ASP A 88 -67.51 62.61 70.55
N ILE A 89 -66.76 61.76 71.22
CA ILE A 89 -67.32 60.61 71.94
C ILE A 89 -67.76 61.11 73.31
N SER A 90 -69.06 61.03 73.56
CA SER A 90 -69.67 61.49 74.80
C SER A 90 -70.24 60.34 75.60
N VAL A 91 -70.05 60.39 76.91
CA VAL A 91 -70.52 59.39 77.85
C VAL A 91 -71.19 60.09 79.01
N SER A 92 -72.36 59.62 79.41
CA SER A 92 -73.12 60.19 80.53
C SER A 92 -73.20 59.22 81.71
N LYS A 93 -73.36 59.78 82.90
CA LYS A 93 -73.70 59.05 84.12
C LYS A 93 -74.77 59.82 84.90
N ARG A 94 -75.87 59.14 85.25
CA ARG A 94 -76.91 59.68 86.12
C ARG A 94 -76.39 59.78 87.57
N ILE A 95 -76.63 60.92 88.22
CA ILE A 95 -76.36 61.17 89.63
C ILE A 95 -77.61 61.68 90.32
N THR A 96 -77.84 61.27 91.57
CA THR A 96 -78.99 61.71 92.37
C THR A 96 -78.46 62.34 93.66
N PRO A 97 -78.02 63.63 93.63
CA PRO A 97 -77.33 64.23 94.77
C PRO A 97 -78.19 64.34 96.03
N PHE A 98 -79.53 64.44 95.89
CA PHE A 98 -80.48 64.42 97.00
C PHE A 98 -81.81 63.82 96.56
N GLU A 99 -82.63 63.42 97.53
CA GLU A 99 -83.91 62.76 97.31
C GLU A 99 -84.83 63.67 96.48
N GLY A 100 -85.18 63.22 95.27
CA GLY A 100 -86.00 63.97 94.31
C GLY A 100 -85.25 64.80 93.26
N ALA A 101 -83.92 64.89 93.28
CA ALA A 101 -83.14 65.57 92.24
C ALA A 101 -82.24 64.61 91.47
N THR A 102 -82.52 64.46 90.17
CA THR A 102 -81.68 63.70 89.23
C THR A 102 -80.90 64.66 88.35
N MET A 103 -79.61 64.40 88.15
CA MET A 103 -78.75 65.11 87.22
C MET A 103 -77.93 64.12 86.39
N TYR A 104 -77.35 64.57 85.29
CA TYR A 104 -76.53 63.75 84.40
C TYR A 104 -75.20 64.44 84.16
N VAL A 105 -74.12 63.78 84.55
CA VAL A 105 -72.74 64.21 84.24
C VAL A 105 -72.39 63.63 82.89
N ILE A 106 -72.06 64.47 81.92
CA ILE A 106 -71.69 64.08 80.57
C ILE A 106 -70.25 64.49 80.32
N VAL A 107 -69.42 63.52 79.96
CA VAL A 107 -68.02 63.73 79.60
C VAL A 107 -67.90 63.52 78.09
N SER A 108 -67.41 64.53 77.38
CA SER A 108 -67.25 64.50 75.91
C SER A 108 -65.77 64.68 75.55
N VAL A 109 -65.23 63.82 74.69
CA VAL A 109 -63.82 63.85 74.24
C VAL A 109 -63.75 63.72 72.71
N PRO A 110 -62.95 64.53 71.99
CA PRO A 110 -62.83 64.44 70.53
C PRO A 110 -62.39 63.06 70.02
N LYS A 111 -63.11 62.54 69.02
CA LYS A 111 -62.84 61.22 68.40
C LYS A 111 -61.43 61.13 67.79
N SER A 112 -60.89 62.25 67.31
CA SER A 112 -59.53 62.37 66.79
C SER A 112 -58.45 62.06 67.83
N VAL A 113 -58.71 62.35 69.11
CA VAL A 113 -57.78 62.06 70.21
C VAL A 113 -57.92 60.62 70.69
N VAL A 114 -59.16 60.11 70.77
CA VAL A 114 -59.42 58.71 71.16
C VAL A 114 -58.85 57.71 70.15
N LEU A 115 -58.86 58.03 68.85
CA LEU A 115 -58.41 57.14 67.76
C LEU A 115 -57.01 57.44 67.22
N ALA A 116 -56.27 58.39 67.79
CA ALA A 116 -54.95 58.79 67.27
C ALA A 116 -53.95 57.63 67.17
N ASP A 117 -53.93 56.73 68.17
CA ASP A 117 -53.04 55.57 68.19
C ASP A 117 -53.43 54.50 67.17
N LEU A 118 -54.72 54.35 66.87
CA LEU A 118 -55.21 53.44 65.83
C LEU A 118 -54.74 53.86 64.43
N TYR A 119 -54.76 55.15 64.12
CA TYR A 119 -54.25 55.64 62.83
C TYR A 119 -52.75 55.44 62.66
N ARG A 120 -51.94 55.64 63.72
CA ARG A 120 -50.48 55.36 63.66
C ARG A 120 -50.17 53.89 63.42
N MET A 121 -50.96 52.99 63.98
CA MET A 121 -50.83 51.54 63.79
C MET A 121 -51.09 51.11 62.34
N ILE A 122 -52.13 51.68 61.70
CA ILE A 122 -52.50 51.32 60.32
C ILE A 122 -51.38 51.67 59.33
N ILE A 123 -50.78 52.86 59.44
CA ILE A 123 -49.78 53.36 58.48
C ILE A 123 -48.46 52.55 58.54
N THR A 124 -47.99 52.23 59.75
CA THR A 124 -46.73 51.47 59.92
C THR A 124 -46.87 50.01 59.44
N SER A 125 -48.04 49.41 59.64
CA SER A 125 -48.38 48.06 59.17
C SER A 125 -48.45 47.98 57.64
N THR A 126 -49.03 48.98 56.99
CA THR A 126 -49.12 49.00 55.51
C THR A 126 -47.76 49.21 54.86
N ALA A 127 -46.92 50.08 55.45
CA ALA A 127 -45.56 50.32 54.94
C ALA A 127 -44.67 49.06 55.00
N THR A 128 -44.77 48.26 56.07
CA THR A 128 -43.99 47.01 56.22
C THR A 128 -44.44 45.92 55.24
N ILE A 129 -45.75 45.75 55.02
CA ILE A 129 -46.28 44.79 54.04
C ILE A 129 -45.83 45.15 52.62
N ALA A 130 -45.91 46.44 52.25
CA ALA A 130 -45.47 46.91 50.94
C ALA A 130 -43.96 46.66 50.72
N ALA A 131 -43.12 46.91 51.73
CA ALA A 131 -41.68 46.66 51.63
C ALA A 131 -41.36 45.16 51.43
N CYS A 132 -42.01 44.27 52.19
CA CYS A 132 -41.85 42.83 52.05
C CYS A 132 -42.30 42.31 50.67
N ALA A 133 -43.40 42.86 50.13
CA ALA A 133 -43.88 42.50 48.79
C ALA A 133 -42.87 42.86 47.70
N ILE A 134 -42.27 44.05 47.78
CA ILE A 134 -41.23 44.49 46.82
C ILE A 134 -40.01 43.57 46.87
N VAL A 135 -39.54 43.22 48.06
CA VAL A 135 -38.39 42.31 48.22
C VAL A 135 -38.70 40.92 47.63
N MET A 136 -39.90 40.37 47.86
CA MET A 136 -40.29 39.09 47.26
C MET A 136 -40.36 39.14 45.73
N CYS A 137 -40.91 40.23 45.16
CA CYS A 137 -40.95 40.40 43.71
C CYS A 137 -39.54 40.52 43.10
N LEU A 138 -38.63 41.26 43.75
CA LEU A 138 -37.25 41.38 43.29
C LEU A 138 -36.48 40.08 43.41
N ALA A 139 -36.65 39.34 44.52
CA ALA A 139 -36.05 38.02 44.70
C ALA A 139 -36.58 37.02 43.65
N GLY A 140 -37.89 37.01 43.41
CA GLY A 140 -38.51 36.19 42.37
C GLY A 140 -37.99 36.53 40.97
N TRP A 141 -37.89 37.81 40.63
CA TRP A 141 -37.34 38.26 39.34
C TRP A 141 -35.86 37.89 39.19
N PHE A 142 -35.06 38.01 40.24
CA PHE A 142 -33.63 37.67 40.22
C PHE A 142 -33.40 36.16 40.00
N VAL A 143 -34.16 35.32 40.71
CA VAL A 143 -34.08 33.85 40.54
C VAL A 143 -34.58 33.44 39.15
N ALA A 144 -35.73 33.96 38.73
CA ALA A 144 -36.30 33.64 37.42
C ALA A 144 -35.40 34.10 36.26
N SER A 145 -34.79 35.28 36.36
CA SER A 145 -33.90 35.80 35.31
C SER A 145 -32.58 35.02 35.23
N ARG A 146 -32.03 34.57 36.36
CA ARG A 146 -30.84 33.71 36.38
C ARG A 146 -31.12 32.33 35.79
N PHE A 147 -32.23 31.71 36.18
CA PHE A 147 -32.61 30.37 35.71
C PHE A 147 -32.96 30.37 34.21
N SER A 148 -33.73 31.36 33.76
CA SER A 148 -34.13 31.49 32.36
C SER A 148 -32.93 31.69 31.42
N ARG A 149 -31.92 32.47 31.85
CA ARG A 149 -30.69 32.67 31.07
C ARG A 149 -29.87 31.39 30.91
N ARG A 150 -29.72 30.59 31.98
CA ARG A 150 -28.96 29.33 31.95
C ARG A 150 -29.64 28.29 31.06
N ILE A 151 -30.97 28.15 31.14
CA ILE A 151 -31.73 27.24 30.27
C ILE A 151 -31.68 27.68 28.80
N ALA A 152 -31.85 28.97 28.52
CA ALA A 152 -31.77 29.48 27.15
C ALA A 152 -30.39 29.20 26.52
N GLY A 153 -29.32 29.29 27.32
CA GLY A 153 -27.96 28.91 26.91
C GLY A 153 -27.86 27.43 26.50
N ALA A 154 -28.34 26.52 27.35
CA ALA A 154 -28.32 25.08 27.07
C ALA A 154 -29.16 24.69 25.84
N ILE A 155 -30.33 25.31 25.65
CA ILE A 155 -31.19 25.10 24.47
C ILE A 155 -30.48 25.58 23.19
N SER A 156 -29.87 26.77 23.25
CA SER A 156 -29.13 27.32 22.11
C SER A 156 -27.94 26.44 21.75
N GLN A 157 -27.17 25.99 22.74
CA GLN A 157 -26.03 25.09 22.54
C GLN A 157 -26.45 23.74 21.93
N THR A 158 -27.56 23.18 22.40
CA THR A 158 -28.14 21.95 21.82
C THR A 158 -28.55 22.15 20.36
N THR A 159 -29.13 23.32 20.05
CA THR A 159 -29.55 23.66 18.68
C THR A 159 -28.33 23.80 17.75
N GLU A 160 -27.25 24.39 18.22
CA GLU A 160 -25.99 24.50 17.46
C GLU A 160 -25.34 23.14 17.20
N LEU A 161 -25.29 22.26 18.22
CA LEU A 161 -24.82 20.88 18.05
C LEU A 161 -25.69 20.09 17.05
N ALA A 162 -27.01 20.25 17.09
CA ALA A 162 -27.93 19.59 16.16
C ALA A 162 -27.78 20.10 14.71
N ARG A 163 -27.31 21.34 14.52
CA ARG A 163 -26.96 21.90 13.22
C ARG A 163 -25.58 21.47 12.70
N GLY A 164 -24.87 20.60 13.43
CA GLY A 164 -23.54 20.10 13.06
C GLY A 164 -22.38 21.03 13.45
N ASN A 165 -22.65 22.08 14.24
CA ASN A 165 -21.61 22.97 14.75
C ASN A 165 -21.08 22.44 16.09
N PHE A 166 -19.99 21.68 16.04
CA PHE A 166 -19.39 21.06 17.22
C PHE A 166 -18.25 21.89 17.84
N ASP A 167 -17.97 23.09 17.33
CA ASP A 167 -16.91 23.98 17.84
C ASP A 167 -17.44 25.08 18.79
N VAL A 168 -18.55 24.77 19.47
CA VAL A 168 -19.19 25.68 20.42
C VAL A 168 -18.63 25.46 21.83
N THR A 169 -18.34 26.55 22.53
CA THR A 169 -17.97 26.53 23.95
C THR A 169 -19.22 26.32 24.81
N LEU A 170 -19.32 25.16 25.45
CA LEU A 170 -20.40 24.86 26.40
C LEU A 170 -20.16 25.65 27.69
N SER A 171 -21.24 26.23 28.22
CA SER A 171 -21.22 27.00 29.46
C SER A 171 -21.73 26.11 30.60
N ASP A 172 -21.38 26.44 31.84
CA ASP A 172 -21.86 25.76 33.06
C ASP A 172 -21.43 24.29 33.27
N THR A 173 -20.49 23.76 32.49
CA THR A 173 -19.95 22.39 32.63
C THR A 173 -19.31 22.09 33.99
N GLU A 174 -18.77 23.11 34.66
CA GLU A 174 -18.14 23.01 35.98
C GLU A 174 -19.13 23.18 37.14
N THR A 175 -20.42 23.39 36.86
CA THR A 175 -21.44 23.56 37.91
C THR A 175 -21.93 22.21 38.41
N ASN A 176 -22.11 22.08 39.73
CA ASN A 176 -22.65 20.88 40.39
C ASN A 176 -24.16 20.99 40.59
N ASP A 177 -24.90 21.22 39.51
CA ASP A 177 -26.36 21.21 39.46
C ASP A 177 -26.88 20.45 38.23
N GLU A 178 -28.19 20.25 38.13
CA GLU A 178 -28.84 19.48 37.05
C GLU A 178 -28.59 20.11 35.65
N ILE A 179 -28.38 21.44 35.61
CA ILE A 179 -28.00 22.15 34.38
C ILE A 179 -26.55 21.82 34.00
N GLY A 180 -25.66 21.72 34.98
CA GLY A 180 -24.29 21.23 34.78
C GLY A 180 -24.22 19.78 34.32
N ASP A 181 -25.08 18.89 34.84
CA ASP A 181 -25.20 17.49 34.37
C ASP A 181 -25.59 17.41 32.89
N LEU A 182 -26.56 18.24 32.48
CA LEU A 182 -26.98 18.36 31.08
C LEU A 182 -25.86 18.94 30.21
N ALA A 183 -25.14 19.97 30.68
CA ALA A 183 -24.00 20.54 29.97
C ALA A 183 -22.86 19.53 29.76
N ARG A 184 -22.57 18.68 30.76
CA ARG A 184 -21.58 17.59 30.62
C ARG A 184 -22.04 16.51 29.64
N SER A 185 -23.33 16.16 29.64
CA SER A 185 -23.89 15.22 28.67
C SER A 185 -23.81 15.76 27.23
N LEU A 186 -24.08 17.06 27.06
CA LEU A 186 -23.88 17.76 25.78
C LEU A 186 -22.41 17.82 25.38
N ASP A 187 -21.47 17.89 26.33
CA ASP A 187 -20.04 17.86 26.04
C ASP A 187 -19.60 16.49 25.49
N VAL A 188 -20.12 15.40 26.03
CA VAL A 188 -19.90 14.05 25.47
C VAL A 188 -20.40 13.98 24.02
N LEU A 189 -21.59 14.52 23.74
CA LEU A 189 -22.15 14.58 22.38
C LEU A 189 -21.33 15.49 21.45
N ARG A 190 -20.87 16.64 21.92
CA ARG A 190 -19.96 17.54 21.17
C ARG A 190 -18.68 16.81 20.79
N ASN A 191 -18.05 16.14 21.76
CA ASN A 191 -16.80 15.42 21.56
C ASN A 191 -16.98 14.23 20.61
N ALA A 192 -18.10 13.50 20.71
CA ALA A 192 -18.46 12.44 19.77
C ALA A 192 -18.70 12.99 18.34
N GLY A 193 -19.38 14.14 18.22
CA GLY A 193 -19.60 14.82 16.94
C GLY A 193 -18.32 15.30 16.28
N ARG A 194 -17.41 15.96 17.03
CA ARG A 194 -16.08 16.35 16.53
C ARG A 194 -15.28 15.15 16.04
N ARG A 195 -15.28 14.06 16.82
CA ARG A 195 -14.54 12.84 16.46
C ARG A 195 -15.12 12.17 15.23
N LYS A 196 -16.43 12.20 15.04
CA LYS A 196 -17.09 11.72 13.82
C LYS A 196 -16.66 12.54 12.59
N VAL A 197 -16.70 13.88 12.68
CA VAL A 197 -16.29 14.77 11.57
C VAL A 197 -14.80 14.58 11.22
N GLU A 198 -13.94 14.45 12.23
CA GLU A 198 -12.51 14.21 12.01
C GLU A 198 -12.27 12.84 11.34
N LEU A 199 -12.93 11.79 11.82
CA LEU A 199 -12.81 10.45 11.25
C LEU A 199 -13.35 10.38 9.81
N GLU A 200 -14.44 11.08 9.50
CA GLU A 200 -14.97 11.20 8.14
C GLU A 200 -13.96 11.88 7.22
N ARG A 201 -13.33 12.99 7.66
CA ARG A 201 -12.27 13.68 6.89
C ARG A 201 -11.01 12.82 6.71
N GLU A 202 -10.61 12.08 7.73
CA GLU A 202 -9.47 11.15 7.64
C GLU A 202 -9.77 10.01 6.67
N THR A 203 -10.97 9.44 6.72
CA THR A 203 -11.42 8.39 5.80
C THR A 203 -11.50 8.89 4.36
N GLU A 204 -12.02 10.12 4.16
CA GLU A 204 -12.10 10.74 2.84
C GLU A 204 -10.71 11.01 2.25
N ARG A 205 -9.80 11.62 3.03
CA ARG A 205 -8.39 11.81 2.62
C ARG A 205 -7.68 10.49 2.34
N SER A 206 -7.89 9.47 3.17
CA SER A 206 -7.28 8.16 2.97
C SER A 206 -7.81 7.49 1.70
N ARG A 207 -9.11 7.62 1.40
CA ARG A 207 -9.69 7.13 0.14
C ARG A 207 -9.12 7.86 -1.07
N GLU A 208 -9.04 9.19 -1.03
CA GLU A 208 -8.45 9.98 -2.10
C GLU A 208 -6.98 9.60 -2.36
N GLN A 209 -6.19 9.41 -1.30
CA GLN A 209 -4.80 8.95 -1.40
C GLN A 209 -4.71 7.53 -1.98
N GLN A 210 -5.53 6.59 -1.51
CA GLN A 210 -5.57 5.23 -2.03
C GLN A 210 -6.01 5.17 -3.49
N GLU A 211 -6.98 6.00 -3.89
CA GLU A 211 -7.46 6.07 -5.26
C GLU A 211 -6.39 6.68 -6.19
N ALA A 212 -5.71 7.75 -5.76
CA ALA A 212 -4.59 8.32 -6.49
C ALA A 212 -3.42 7.31 -6.64
N GLU A 213 -3.05 6.62 -5.57
CA GLU A 213 -2.03 5.56 -5.62
C GLU A 213 -2.45 4.40 -6.53
N ARG A 214 -3.73 4.00 -6.50
CA ARG A 214 -4.26 2.92 -7.35
C ARG A 214 -4.19 3.30 -8.82
N ILE A 215 -4.56 4.53 -9.18
CA ILE A 215 -4.48 5.04 -10.55
C ILE A 215 -3.03 5.06 -11.03
N GLU A 216 -2.09 5.54 -10.20
CA GLU A 216 -0.68 5.59 -10.58
C GLU A 216 -0.07 4.18 -10.72
N ARG A 217 -0.36 3.26 -9.79
CA ARG A 217 0.06 1.85 -9.90
C ARG A 217 -0.52 1.18 -11.13
N ALA A 218 -1.80 1.44 -11.45
CA ALA A 218 -2.42 0.91 -12.65
C ALA A 218 -1.72 1.43 -13.91
N ARG A 219 -1.39 2.73 -13.97
CA ARG A 219 -0.65 3.34 -15.08
C ARG A 219 0.75 2.74 -15.26
N ILE A 220 1.50 2.56 -14.16
CA ILE A 220 2.83 1.95 -14.19
C ILE A 220 2.75 0.49 -14.64
N ALA A 221 1.78 -0.27 -14.10
CA ALA A 221 1.58 -1.67 -14.46
C ALA A 221 1.18 -1.84 -15.94
N GLU A 222 0.29 -0.98 -16.45
CA GLU A 222 -0.11 -0.98 -17.86
C GLU A 222 1.08 -0.64 -18.77
N ALA A 223 1.88 0.36 -18.43
CA ALA A 223 3.10 0.69 -19.16
C ALA A 223 4.10 -0.49 -19.16
N GLN A 224 4.32 -1.13 -18.01
CA GLN A 224 5.18 -2.32 -17.92
C GLN A 224 4.63 -3.49 -18.75
N GLU A 225 3.32 -3.71 -18.75
CA GLU A 225 2.69 -4.78 -19.53
C GLU A 225 2.88 -4.57 -21.04
N VAL A 226 2.76 -3.32 -21.52
CA VAL A 226 3.03 -2.96 -22.92
C VAL A 226 4.49 -3.25 -23.28
N GLU A 227 5.44 -2.84 -22.44
CA GLU A 227 6.87 -3.06 -22.66
C GLU A 227 7.24 -4.56 -22.64
N VAL A 228 6.66 -5.34 -21.73
CA VAL A 228 6.87 -6.80 -21.68
C VAL A 228 6.28 -7.47 -22.92
N LYS A 229 5.05 -7.12 -23.32
CA LYS A 229 4.43 -7.65 -24.54
C LYS A 229 5.26 -7.32 -25.78
N PHE A 230 5.80 -6.09 -25.85
CA PHE A 230 6.68 -5.68 -26.93
C PHE A 230 7.96 -6.54 -26.99
N ALA A 231 8.66 -6.70 -25.87
CA ALA A 231 9.87 -7.51 -25.81
C ALA A 231 9.61 -8.98 -26.20
N VAL A 232 8.52 -9.57 -25.70
CA VAL A 232 8.12 -10.95 -26.04
C VAL A 232 7.79 -11.09 -27.52
N HIS A 233 7.06 -10.12 -28.10
CA HIS A 233 6.72 -10.14 -29.52
C HIS A 233 7.97 -10.04 -30.42
N GLU A 234 8.87 -9.10 -30.13
CA GLU A 234 10.13 -8.95 -30.87
C GLU A 234 11.00 -10.21 -30.77
N LEU A 235 11.11 -10.81 -29.57
CA LEU A 235 11.82 -12.07 -29.38
C LEU A 235 11.17 -13.23 -30.15
N ALA A 236 9.84 -13.34 -30.13
CA ALA A 236 9.12 -14.38 -30.86
C ALA A 236 9.34 -14.25 -32.37
N ASP A 237 9.29 -13.03 -32.91
CA ASP A 237 9.59 -12.77 -34.31
C ASP A 237 11.05 -13.05 -34.68
N GLY A 238 11.99 -12.67 -33.80
CA GLY A 238 13.40 -12.98 -33.93
C GLY A 238 13.66 -14.49 -33.97
N LEU A 239 13.11 -15.22 -33.01
CA LEU A 239 13.22 -16.68 -32.93
C LEU A 239 12.56 -17.39 -34.12
N ARG A 240 11.42 -16.88 -34.61
CA ARG A 240 10.76 -17.41 -35.81
C ARG A 240 11.65 -17.28 -37.04
N LYS A 241 12.28 -16.13 -37.26
CA LYS A 241 13.25 -15.93 -38.36
C LYS A 241 14.47 -16.84 -38.22
N LEU A 242 15.04 -16.91 -37.01
CA LEU A 242 16.18 -17.78 -36.71
C LEU A 242 15.84 -19.26 -36.97
N SER A 243 14.65 -19.71 -36.56
CA SER A 243 14.17 -21.07 -36.83
C SER A 243 13.96 -21.37 -38.31
N GLY A 244 13.70 -20.33 -39.12
CA GLY A 244 13.68 -20.40 -40.57
C GLY A 244 15.08 -20.41 -41.23
N GLY A 245 16.15 -20.38 -40.43
CA GLY A 245 17.53 -20.36 -40.90
C GLY A 245 18.08 -18.96 -41.16
N ASP A 246 17.33 -17.89 -40.87
CA ASP A 246 17.82 -16.52 -40.99
C ASP A 246 18.65 -16.13 -39.77
N MET A 247 19.97 -16.31 -39.89
CA MET A 247 20.95 -15.90 -38.87
C MET A 247 21.41 -14.44 -39.02
N THR A 248 20.82 -13.68 -39.94
CA THR A 248 21.11 -12.25 -40.11
C THR A 248 20.19 -11.37 -39.27
N VAL A 249 19.14 -11.97 -38.67
CA VAL A 249 18.19 -11.27 -37.83
C VAL A 249 18.90 -10.63 -36.63
N ARG A 250 18.54 -9.37 -36.34
CA ARG A 250 18.98 -8.65 -35.13
C ARG A 250 17.80 -7.90 -34.54
N LEU A 251 17.71 -7.94 -33.21
CA LEU A 251 16.77 -7.12 -32.45
C LEU A 251 17.39 -5.74 -32.25
N GLY A 252 17.01 -4.81 -33.13
CA GLY A 252 17.60 -3.47 -33.19
C GLY A 252 16.91 -2.44 -32.28
N ARG A 253 15.67 -2.70 -31.85
CA ARG A 253 14.95 -1.81 -30.94
C ARG A 253 15.30 -2.15 -29.49
N PRO A 254 15.80 -1.19 -28.69
CA PRO A 254 16.13 -1.44 -27.30
C PRO A 254 14.87 -1.75 -26.49
N PHE A 255 15.00 -2.64 -25.51
CA PHE A 255 13.96 -2.93 -24.54
C PHE A 255 14.15 -2.05 -23.29
N THR A 256 13.23 -2.17 -22.34
CA THR A 256 13.44 -1.57 -21.01
C THR A 256 14.73 -2.09 -20.36
N PRO A 257 15.40 -1.32 -19.49
CA PRO A 257 16.68 -1.71 -18.90
C PRO A 257 16.67 -3.09 -18.21
N SER A 258 15.53 -3.51 -17.64
CA SER A 258 15.38 -4.83 -17.02
C SER A 258 15.31 -5.99 -18.02
N LEU A 259 14.97 -5.73 -19.28
CA LEU A 259 14.76 -6.73 -20.33
C LEU A 259 15.82 -6.68 -21.44
N ASP A 260 16.59 -5.59 -21.55
CA ASP A 260 17.54 -5.39 -22.64
C ASP A 260 18.66 -6.44 -22.69
N LEU A 261 19.00 -7.02 -21.54
CA LEU A 261 19.91 -8.17 -21.45
C LEU A 261 19.43 -9.36 -22.32
N ILE A 262 18.11 -9.56 -22.46
CA ILE A 262 17.56 -10.64 -23.29
C ILE A 262 17.80 -10.34 -24.77
N ARG A 263 17.65 -9.06 -25.19
CA ARG A 263 17.95 -8.59 -26.54
C ARG A 263 19.42 -8.83 -26.90
N ASP A 264 20.31 -8.46 -25.99
CA ASP A 264 21.76 -8.62 -26.17
C ASP A 264 22.16 -10.09 -26.24
N ASN A 265 21.67 -10.93 -25.33
CA ASN A 265 21.93 -12.36 -25.35
C ASN A 265 21.39 -13.04 -26.61
N PHE A 266 20.21 -12.64 -27.09
CA PHE A 266 19.67 -13.12 -28.36
C PHE A 266 20.60 -12.76 -29.52
N ASN A 267 20.96 -11.48 -29.67
CA ASN A 267 21.82 -11.01 -30.74
C ASN A 267 23.20 -11.68 -30.73
N LEU A 268 23.81 -11.84 -29.54
CA LEU A 268 25.08 -12.55 -29.37
C LEU A 268 24.97 -14.02 -29.76
N SER A 269 23.86 -14.69 -29.42
CA SER A 269 23.63 -16.08 -29.79
C SER A 269 23.49 -16.25 -31.30
N VAL A 270 22.78 -15.32 -31.96
CA VAL A 270 22.63 -15.32 -33.42
C VAL A 270 23.98 -15.05 -34.10
N GLU A 271 24.78 -14.11 -33.60
CA GLU A 271 26.14 -13.85 -34.09
C GLU A 271 27.03 -15.10 -34.00
N LYS A 272 27.00 -15.82 -32.88
CA LYS A 272 27.79 -17.05 -32.73
C LYS A 272 27.33 -18.18 -33.66
N LEU A 273 26.04 -18.26 -33.94
CA LEU A 273 25.50 -19.22 -34.92
C LEU A 273 25.92 -18.85 -36.34
N GLU A 274 25.88 -17.56 -36.70
CA GLU A 274 26.36 -17.04 -37.98
C GLU A 274 27.85 -17.35 -38.19
N ASP A 275 28.70 -17.03 -37.20
CA ASP A 275 30.13 -17.36 -37.21
C ASP A 275 30.37 -18.86 -37.45
N ALA A 276 29.61 -19.71 -36.77
CA ALA A 276 29.74 -21.16 -36.89
C ALA A 276 29.34 -21.66 -38.30
N MET A 277 28.29 -21.09 -38.89
CA MET A 277 27.86 -21.46 -40.24
C MET A 277 28.83 -20.97 -41.32
N LEU A 278 29.42 -19.79 -41.14
CA LEU A 278 30.48 -19.30 -42.03
C LEU A 278 31.70 -20.23 -41.98
N ALA A 279 32.16 -20.59 -40.79
CA ALA A 279 33.26 -21.55 -40.63
C ALA A 279 32.93 -22.93 -41.24
N PHE A 280 31.69 -23.39 -41.11
CA PHE A 280 31.23 -24.63 -41.75
C PHE A 280 31.23 -24.54 -43.28
N SER A 281 30.80 -23.41 -43.84
CA SER A 281 30.82 -23.13 -45.27
C SER A 281 32.25 -23.15 -45.82
N ASP A 282 33.18 -22.48 -45.13
CA ASP A 282 34.60 -22.44 -45.51
C ASP A 282 35.22 -23.86 -45.51
N ASN A 283 34.94 -24.64 -44.47
CA ASN A 283 35.38 -26.04 -44.40
C ASN A 283 34.80 -26.88 -45.55
N THR A 284 33.56 -26.64 -45.95
CA THR A 284 32.92 -27.35 -47.06
C THR A 284 33.63 -27.04 -48.39
N ILE A 285 34.02 -25.79 -48.61
CA ILE A 285 34.80 -25.38 -49.80
C ILE A 285 36.16 -26.07 -49.81
N ILE A 286 36.85 -26.12 -48.66
CA ILE A 286 38.15 -26.81 -48.54
C ILE A 286 38.01 -28.30 -48.83
N ILE A 287 36.99 -28.96 -48.27
CA ILE A 287 36.72 -30.39 -48.51
C ILE A 287 36.40 -30.65 -49.98
N GLN A 288 35.62 -29.80 -50.62
CA GLN A 288 35.30 -29.92 -52.05
C GLN A 288 36.57 -29.81 -52.90
N GLY A 289 37.42 -28.81 -52.62
CA GLY A 289 38.70 -28.65 -53.30
C GLY A 289 39.64 -29.85 -53.11
N GLY A 290 39.78 -30.35 -51.88
CA GLY A 290 40.58 -31.54 -51.59
C GLY A 290 40.01 -32.81 -52.25
N SER A 291 38.69 -32.94 -52.33
CA SER A 291 38.04 -34.06 -53.01
C SER A 291 38.31 -34.03 -54.53
N ASP A 292 38.32 -32.85 -55.13
CA ASP A 292 38.67 -32.67 -56.54
C ASP A 292 40.14 -32.99 -56.82
N GLU A 293 41.06 -32.57 -55.93
CA GLU A 293 42.48 -32.96 -56.01
C GLU A 293 42.67 -34.49 -55.90
N ILE A 294 42.00 -35.14 -54.95
CA ILE A 294 42.04 -36.60 -54.80
C ILE A 294 41.52 -37.30 -56.05
N ARG A 295 40.41 -36.83 -56.62
CA ARG A 295 39.84 -37.36 -57.86
C ARG A 295 40.85 -37.26 -59.02
N HIS A 296 41.51 -36.12 -59.18
CA HIS A 296 42.55 -35.93 -60.20
C HIS A 296 43.77 -36.83 -59.96
N ALA A 297 44.24 -36.95 -58.72
CA ALA A 297 45.36 -37.82 -58.37
C ALA A 297 45.02 -39.31 -58.63
N ALA A 298 43.78 -39.72 -58.31
CA ALA A 298 43.30 -41.06 -58.57
C ALA A 298 43.21 -41.38 -60.08
N ASP A 299 42.68 -40.46 -60.90
CA ASP A 299 42.65 -40.63 -62.37
C ASP A 299 44.07 -40.75 -62.95
N HIS A 300 44.99 -39.91 -62.49
CA HIS A 300 46.38 -39.97 -62.91
C HIS A 300 47.07 -41.29 -62.48
N LEU A 301 46.82 -41.75 -61.25
CA LEU A 301 47.36 -43.02 -60.77
C LEU A 301 46.77 -44.22 -61.54
N ALA A 302 45.47 -44.19 -61.86
CA ALA A 302 44.82 -45.22 -62.66
C ALA A 302 45.48 -45.33 -64.04
N ARG A 303 45.60 -44.21 -64.78
CA ARG A 303 46.29 -44.19 -66.08
C ARG A 303 47.73 -44.68 -66.00
N ARG A 304 48.47 -44.27 -64.96
CA ARG A 304 49.84 -44.73 -64.75
C ARG A 304 49.91 -46.24 -64.48
N THR A 305 48.95 -46.77 -63.72
CA THR A 305 48.85 -48.20 -63.42
C THR A 305 48.50 -49.00 -64.67
N GLU A 306 47.59 -48.50 -65.52
CA GLU A 306 47.29 -49.08 -66.83
C GLU A 306 48.53 -49.11 -67.74
N GLN A 307 49.27 -48.00 -67.81
CA GLN A 307 50.50 -47.93 -68.59
C GLN A 307 51.59 -48.86 -68.04
N GLN A 308 51.73 -48.97 -66.72
CA GLN A 308 52.65 -49.93 -66.10
C GLN A 308 52.25 -51.38 -66.38
N ALA A 309 50.95 -51.71 -66.33
CA ALA A 309 50.47 -53.03 -66.68
C ALA A 309 50.81 -53.38 -68.14
N ALA A 310 50.60 -52.46 -69.07
CA ALA A 310 50.97 -52.65 -70.47
C ALA A 310 52.49 -52.87 -70.66
N SER A 311 53.34 -52.08 -69.99
CA SER A 311 54.79 -52.28 -70.03
C SER A 311 55.23 -53.63 -69.43
N VAL A 312 54.54 -54.12 -68.39
CA VAL A 312 54.80 -55.44 -67.81
C VAL A 312 54.40 -56.55 -68.77
N GLU A 313 53.26 -56.43 -69.47
CA GLU A 313 52.86 -57.38 -70.52
C GLU A 313 53.88 -57.44 -71.66
N GLU A 314 54.36 -56.28 -72.13
CA GLU A 314 55.39 -56.21 -73.19
C GLU A 314 56.71 -56.86 -72.72
N THR A 315 57.12 -56.60 -71.47
CA THR A 315 58.32 -57.20 -70.88
C THR A 315 58.18 -58.72 -70.76
N ALA A 316 57.00 -59.21 -70.36
CA ALA A 316 56.71 -60.64 -70.27
C ALA A 316 56.74 -61.31 -71.65
N ALA A 317 56.20 -60.67 -72.68
CA ALA A 317 56.27 -61.15 -74.06
C ALA A 317 57.71 -61.20 -74.57
N ALA A 318 58.51 -60.16 -74.33
CA ALA A 318 59.93 -60.13 -74.69
C ALA A 318 60.72 -61.23 -73.96
N LEU A 319 60.44 -61.46 -72.68
CA LEU A 319 61.04 -62.55 -71.91
C LEU A 319 60.67 -63.94 -72.47
N ALA A 320 59.44 -64.13 -72.93
CA ALA A 320 59.02 -65.37 -73.59
C ALA A 320 59.79 -65.61 -74.90
N GLU A 321 60.00 -64.57 -75.70
CA GLU A 321 60.78 -64.65 -76.94
C GLU A 321 62.27 -64.97 -76.67
N ILE A 322 62.87 -64.31 -75.66
CA ILE A 322 64.23 -64.60 -75.21
C ILE A 322 64.33 -66.06 -74.75
N THR A 323 63.38 -66.53 -73.94
CA THR A 323 63.37 -67.91 -73.44
C THR A 323 63.29 -68.92 -74.59
N SER A 324 62.46 -68.65 -75.60
CA SER A 324 62.37 -69.46 -76.82
C SER A 324 63.69 -69.47 -77.60
N SER A 325 64.32 -68.30 -77.76
CA SER A 325 65.60 -68.13 -78.44
C SER A 325 66.75 -68.85 -77.73
N VAL A 326 66.79 -68.80 -76.40
CA VAL A 326 67.75 -69.55 -75.58
C VAL A 326 67.53 -71.05 -75.76
N LYS A 327 66.29 -71.54 -75.66
CA LYS A 327 65.97 -72.97 -75.89
C LYS A 327 66.42 -73.44 -77.28
N SER A 328 66.16 -72.64 -78.32
CA SER A 328 66.60 -72.91 -79.69
C SER A 328 68.13 -72.94 -79.82
N SER A 329 68.81 -72.00 -79.15
CA SER A 329 70.28 -71.95 -79.13
C SER A 329 70.90 -73.14 -78.42
N THR A 330 70.33 -73.57 -77.29
CA THR A 330 70.75 -74.79 -76.58
C THR A 330 70.58 -76.03 -77.46
N ALA A 331 69.42 -76.20 -78.12
CA ALA A 331 69.20 -77.32 -79.03
C ALA A 331 70.17 -77.32 -80.23
N ARG A 332 70.53 -76.14 -80.76
CA ARG A 332 71.58 -76.02 -81.80
C ARG A 332 72.95 -76.39 -81.28
N ALA A 333 73.31 -75.96 -80.07
CA ALA A 333 74.59 -76.30 -79.43
C ALA A 333 74.70 -77.81 -79.18
N GLU A 334 73.63 -78.47 -78.73
CA GLU A 334 73.58 -79.93 -78.58
C GLU A 334 73.78 -80.66 -79.92
N LYS A 335 73.08 -80.22 -80.99
CA LYS A 335 73.26 -80.78 -82.34
C LYS A 335 74.68 -80.59 -82.87
N ALA A 336 75.27 -79.41 -82.64
CA ALA A 336 76.65 -79.13 -83.00
C ALA A 336 77.61 -80.04 -82.23
N GLY A 337 77.41 -80.21 -80.93
CA GLY A 337 78.17 -81.13 -80.08
C GLY A 337 78.09 -82.58 -80.59
N HIS A 338 76.91 -83.03 -80.99
CA HIS A 338 76.74 -84.37 -81.58
C HIS A 338 77.49 -84.51 -82.91
N SER A 339 77.42 -83.50 -83.77
CA SER A 339 78.11 -83.48 -85.07
C SER A 339 79.64 -83.49 -84.90
N VAL A 340 80.17 -82.73 -83.93
CA VAL A 340 81.61 -82.74 -83.58
C VAL A 340 82.03 -84.11 -83.04
N SER A 341 81.21 -84.73 -82.19
CA SER A 341 81.48 -86.08 -81.67
C SER A 341 81.52 -87.14 -82.77
N GLN A 342 80.55 -87.12 -83.71
CA GLN A 342 80.57 -88.01 -84.89
C GLN A 342 81.77 -87.75 -85.79
N THR A 343 82.13 -86.47 -86.00
CA THR A 343 83.29 -86.10 -86.83
C THR A 343 84.60 -86.60 -86.21
N ARG A 344 84.75 -86.48 -84.88
CA ARG A 344 85.88 -87.05 -84.13
C ARG A 344 85.97 -88.56 -84.32
N GLN A 345 84.86 -89.27 -84.17
CA GLN A 345 84.81 -90.73 -84.37
C GLN A 345 85.22 -91.13 -85.79
N ARG A 346 84.74 -90.41 -86.82
CA ARG A 346 85.12 -90.64 -88.22
C ARG A 346 86.61 -90.37 -88.44
N ALA A 347 87.15 -89.29 -87.87
CA ALA A 347 88.57 -88.96 -87.97
C ALA A 347 89.45 -90.02 -87.29
N GLU A 348 89.04 -90.55 -86.12
CA GLU A 348 89.72 -91.67 -85.44
C GLU A 348 89.73 -92.94 -86.32
N GLN A 349 88.61 -93.26 -86.96
CA GLN A 349 88.50 -94.38 -87.90
C GLN A 349 89.37 -94.19 -89.14
N SER A 350 89.34 -93.01 -89.77
CA SER A 350 90.21 -92.66 -90.89
C SER A 350 91.69 -92.74 -90.49
N GLY A 351 92.05 -92.29 -89.28
CA GLY A 351 93.40 -92.43 -88.74
C GLY A 351 93.84 -93.90 -88.63
N SER A 352 92.92 -94.80 -88.27
CA SER A 352 93.18 -96.26 -88.30
C SER A 352 93.43 -96.76 -89.73
N VAL A 353 92.61 -96.35 -90.70
CA VAL A 353 92.80 -96.73 -92.11
C VAL A 353 94.14 -96.24 -92.67
N VAL A 354 94.51 -94.99 -92.39
CA VAL A 354 95.80 -94.42 -92.81
C VAL A 354 96.96 -95.17 -92.17
N ARG A 355 96.88 -95.50 -90.86
CA ARG A 355 97.92 -96.33 -90.20
C ARG A 355 98.11 -97.68 -90.91
N ARG A 356 97.02 -98.39 -91.22
CA ARG A 356 97.11 -99.65 -91.98
C ARG A 356 97.71 -99.46 -93.37
N ALA A 357 97.39 -98.35 -94.04
CA ALA A 357 97.96 -98.04 -95.36
C ALA A 357 99.47 -97.78 -95.28
N VAL A 358 99.93 -97.06 -94.26
CA VAL A 358 101.36 -96.84 -94.00
C VAL A 358 102.07 -98.15 -93.67
N GLU A 359 101.48 -99.01 -92.84
CA GLU A 359 102.02 -100.34 -92.55
C GLU A 359 102.15 -101.21 -93.80
N ALA A 360 101.14 -101.19 -94.67
CA ALA A 360 101.17 -101.91 -95.95
C ALA A 360 102.25 -101.35 -96.89
N MET A 361 102.42 -100.03 -96.98
CA MET A 361 103.50 -99.42 -97.76
C MET A 361 104.88 -99.79 -97.20
N GLY A 362 105.06 -99.81 -95.88
CA GLY A 362 106.29 -100.29 -95.25
C GLY A 362 106.54 -101.79 -95.46
N ALA A 363 105.50 -102.60 -95.63
CA ALA A 363 105.64 -104.00 -96.06
C ALA A 363 106.07 -104.10 -97.54
N ILE A 364 105.51 -103.26 -98.43
CA ILE A 364 105.90 -103.18 -99.84
C ILE A 364 107.36 -102.71 -99.98
N GLU A 365 107.79 -101.72 -99.20
CA GLU A 365 109.17 -101.23 -99.18
C GLU A 365 110.15 -102.36 -98.79
N ARG A 366 109.88 -103.07 -97.69
CA ARG A 366 110.69 -104.23 -97.26
C ARG A 366 110.74 -105.34 -98.32
N SER A 367 109.61 -105.62 -98.96
CA SER A 367 109.55 -106.58 -100.08
C SER A 367 110.39 -106.10 -101.27
N SER A 368 110.33 -104.82 -101.61
CA SER A 368 111.08 -104.22 -102.71
C SER A 368 112.59 -104.22 -102.42
N GLY A 369 113.00 -103.97 -101.17
CA GLY A 369 114.38 -104.12 -100.73
C GLY A 369 114.88 -105.57 -100.86
N SER A 370 114.03 -106.54 -100.52
CA SER A 370 114.32 -107.97 -100.70
C SER A 370 114.47 -108.33 -102.18
N ILE A 371 113.61 -107.78 -103.06
CA ILE A 371 113.74 -107.91 -104.52
C ILE A 371 115.06 -107.28 -105.00
N SER A 372 115.43 -106.10 -104.51
CA SER A 372 116.69 -105.44 -104.86
C SER A 372 117.90 -106.27 -104.45
N ASN A 373 117.86 -106.92 -103.27
CA ASN A 373 118.92 -107.85 -102.84
C ASN A 373 119.00 -109.06 -103.76
N ILE A 374 117.86 -109.65 -104.14
CA ILE A 374 117.81 -110.75 -105.12
C ILE A 374 118.36 -110.29 -106.47
N LEU A 375 118.01 -109.09 -106.95
CA LEU A 375 118.56 -108.52 -108.18
C LEU A 375 120.07 -108.31 -108.09
N GLY A 376 120.60 -107.88 -106.94
CA GLY A 376 122.04 -107.80 -106.69
C GLY A 376 122.72 -109.16 -106.79
N VAL A 377 122.14 -110.20 -106.19
CA VAL A 377 122.62 -111.59 -106.34
C VAL A 377 122.52 -112.06 -107.80
N ILE A 378 121.46 -111.71 -108.52
CA ILE A 378 121.30 -112.02 -109.95
C ILE A 378 122.38 -111.32 -110.78
N ASP A 379 122.70 -110.06 -110.50
CA ASP A 379 123.76 -109.31 -111.19
C ASP A 379 125.14 -109.93 -110.91
N GLU A 380 125.39 -110.37 -109.68
CA GLU A 380 126.60 -111.13 -109.32
C GLU A 380 126.68 -112.48 -110.07
N ILE A 381 125.57 -113.21 -110.15
CA ILE A 381 125.47 -114.45 -110.96
C ILE A 381 125.70 -114.14 -112.44
N ALA A 382 125.13 -113.04 -112.96
CA ALA A 382 125.30 -112.63 -114.35
C ALA A 382 126.75 -112.27 -114.66
N PHE A 383 127.44 -111.56 -113.75
CA PHE A 383 128.85 -111.25 -113.87
C PHE A 383 129.73 -112.51 -113.83
N GLN A 384 129.44 -113.44 -112.90
CA GLN A 384 130.10 -114.75 -112.86
C GLN A 384 129.86 -115.56 -114.13
N THR A 385 128.63 -115.54 -114.66
CA THR A 385 128.26 -116.22 -115.90
C THR A 385 128.97 -115.59 -117.10
N ASN A 386 129.06 -114.25 -117.15
CA ASN A 386 129.79 -113.52 -118.17
C ASN A 386 131.30 -113.80 -118.10
N LEU A 387 131.87 -113.91 -116.89
CA LEU A 387 133.27 -114.33 -116.70
C LEU A 387 133.51 -115.78 -117.12
N LEU A 388 132.60 -116.70 -116.78
CA LEU A 388 132.64 -118.09 -117.24
C LEU A 388 132.58 -118.17 -118.77
N ALA A 389 131.66 -117.41 -119.37
CA ALA A 389 131.52 -117.32 -120.82
C ALA A 389 132.77 -116.72 -121.47
N LEU A 390 133.37 -115.69 -120.86
CA LEU A 390 134.61 -115.09 -121.34
C LEU A 390 135.79 -116.07 -121.24
N ASN A 391 135.93 -116.79 -120.12
CA ASN A 391 136.95 -117.83 -119.97
C ASN A 391 136.75 -118.96 -120.99
N ALA A 392 135.52 -119.39 -121.22
CA ALA A 392 135.21 -120.37 -122.26
C ALA A 392 135.53 -119.83 -123.67
N GLY A 393 135.25 -118.54 -123.94
CA GLY A 393 135.59 -117.87 -125.19
C GLY A 393 137.10 -117.71 -125.41
N VAL A 394 137.85 -117.38 -124.36
CA VAL A 394 139.32 -117.33 -124.39
C VAL A 394 139.90 -118.72 -124.65
N GLU A 395 139.40 -119.74 -123.97
CA GLU A 395 139.89 -121.11 -124.17
C GLU A 395 139.52 -121.66 -125.56
N ALA A 396 138.36 -121.28 -126.11
CA ALA A 396 137.98 -121.57 -127.49
C ALA A 396 138.89 -120.84 -128.51
N ALA A 397 139.25 -119.57 -128.28
CA ALA A 397 140.18 -118.82 -129.12
C ALA A 397 141.62 -119.34 -128.99
N ARG A 398 141.98 -119.91 -127.85
CA ARG A 398 143.27 -120.56 -127.59
C ARG A 398 143.40 -121.92 -128.29
N ALA A 399 142.29 -122.48 -128.75
CA ALA A 399 142.19 -123.83 -129.32
C ALA A 399 142.09 -123.88 -130.87
N GLY A 400 142.44 -122.83 -131.63
CA GLY A 400 142.57 -122.92 -133.11
C GLY A 400 143.73 -122.08 -133.64
N ASP A 401 144.59 -122.49 -134.58
CA ASP A 401 144.54 -123.60 -135.56
C ASP A 401 145.22 -124.91 -135.11
N ALA A 402 144.41 -125.95 -134.88
CA ALA A 402 144.79 -127.37 -134.93
C ALA A 402 143.65 -128.19 -135.56
#